data_AF-A0AAE1UCW1-F1
#
_entry.id   AF-A0AAE1UCW1-F1
#
_cell.length_a   1.000
_cell.length_b   1.000
_cell.length_c   1.000
_cell.angle_alpha   90.00
_cell.angle_beta   90.00
_cell.angle_gamma   90.00
#
_symmetry.space_group_name_H-M   'P 1'
#
loop_
_entity.id
_entity.type
_entity.pdbx_description
1 polymer ?
#
loop_
_entity_poly.entity_id
_entity_poly.type
_entity_poly.pdbx_seq_one_letter_code
_entity_poly.pdbx_strand_id
1 'polypeptide(L)'
;VDPSNPAHMVTNFVPGVSPPFDVLDTDYINYSCAHSCLSIVGIKTEFVYVYGRNRTLAKKYVDHCRTLFQSFGLDISELVDSNQTNCQTHVHDL
;
A
#
# COMPACT_ATOMS: atom_id res chain seq x y z
N VAL A 1 16.72 -1.58 5.16
CA VAL A 1 16.40 -0.58 4.12
C VAL A 1 17.71 -0.14 3.50
N ASP A 2 17.82 -0.20 2.17
CA ASP A 2 18.98 0.34 1.44
C ASP A 2 18.81 1.85 1.28
N PRO A 3 19.70 2.70 1.81
CA PRO A 3 19.61 4.15 1.65
C PRO A 3 19.63 4.62 0.19
N SER A 4 20.19 3.81 -0.73
CA SER A 4 20.26 4.11 -2.16
C SER A 4 18.93 3.85 -2.88
N ASN A 5 18.06 3.04 -2.28
CA ASN A 5 16.71 2.76 -2.76
C ASN A 5 15.71 2.74 -1.59
N PRO A 6 15.44 3.91 -0.99
CA PRO A 6 14.65 4.00 0.24
C PRO A 6 13.17 3.66 0.03
N ALA A 7 12.69 3.69 -1.22
CA ALA A 7 11.33 3.33 -1.58
C ALA A 7 11.08 1.81 -1.57
N HIS A 8 12.14 1.00 -1.58
CA HIS A 8 12.06 -0.45 -1.56
C HIS A 8 12.29 -0.99 -0.14
N MET A 9 11.29 -1.68 0.39
CA MET A 9 11.32 -2.30 1.71
C MET A 9 10.91 -3.78 1.60
N VAL A 10 11.03 -4.48 2.72
CA VAL A 10 10.59 -5.87 2.86
C VAL A 10 9.79 -5.96 4.16
N THR A 11 8.61 -6.60 4.10
CA THR A 11 7.79 -6.82 5.30
C THR A 11 8.19 -8.10 6.03
N ASN A 12 7.94 -8.17 7.34
CA ASN A 12 8.23 -9.34 8.16
C ASN A 12 7.11 -9.58 9.19
N PHE A 13 5.87 -9.60 8.70
CA PHE A 13 4.69 -9.83 9.54
C PHE A 13 4.42 -11.32 9.78
N VAL A 14 4.80 -12.17 8.83
CA VAL A 14 4.56 -13.61 8.87
C VAL A 14 5.91 -14.33 8.86
N PRO A 15 6.21 -15.19 9.85
CA PRO A 15 7.46 -15.94 9.87
C PRO A 15 7.69 -16.71 8.56
N GLY A 16 8.86 -16.53 7.96
CA GLY A 16 9.25 -17.20 6.71
C GLY A 16 8.67 -16.59 5.43
N VAL A 17 7.91 -15.49 5.52
CA VAL A 17 7.35 -14.79 4.36
C VAL A 17 7.74 -13.30 4.42
N SER A 18 8.54 -12.88 3.45
CA SER A 18 9.11 -11.53 3.41
C SER A 18 8.91 -10.88 2.04
N PRO A 19 7.66 -10.50 1.67
CA PRO A 19 7.40 -9.90 0.39
C PRO A 19 7.95 -8.47 0.34
N PRO A 20 8.45 -8.03 -0.84
CA PRO A 20 8.82 -6.64 -1.07
C PRO A 20 7.62 -5.73 -0.87
N PHE A 21 7.90 -4.52 -0.40
CA PHE A 21 6.92 -3.47 -0.23
C PHE A 21 7.52 -2.17 -0.75
N ASP A 22 6.98 -1.74 -1.88
CA ASP A 22 7.46 -0.59 -2.63
C ASP A 22 6.52 0.58 -2.44
N VAL A 23 7.06 1.74 -2.04
CA VAL A 23 6.33 3.01 -2.13
C VAL A 23 6.55 3.55 -3.55
N LEU A 24 5.53 3.42 -4.41
CA LEU A 24 5.62 3.85 -5.80
C LEU A 24 5.58 5.37 -5.93
N ASP A 25 4.76 6.03 -5.11
CA ASP A 25 4.69 7.48 -5.02
C ASP A 25 4.08 7.91 -3.68
N THR A 26 4.51 9.06 -3.17
CA THR A 26 3.94 9.68 -1.95
C THR A 26 4.34 11.14 -1.85
N ASP A 27 3.42 11.98 -1.41
CA ASP A 27 3.73 13.36 -1.01
C ASP A 27 4.01 13.49 0.50
N TYR A 28 4.01 12.37 1.23
CA TYR A 28 4.12 12.25 2.68
C TYR A 28 3.05 12.96 3.51
N ILE A 29 2.30 13.91 2.95
CA ILE A 29 1.37 14.81 3.63
C ILE A 29 -0.08 14.33 3.47
N ASN A 30 -0.43 13.77 2.32
CA ASN A 30 -1.80 13.39 1.99
C ASN A 30 -1.93 11.90 1.67
N TYR A 31 -1.07 11.37 0.79
CA TYR A 31 -1.26 10.05 0.22
C TYR A 31 0.04 9.25 0.06
N SER A 32 -0.10 7.94 -0.07
CA SER A 32 0.94 7.06 -0.60
C SER A 32 0.31 5.95 -1.44
N CYS A 33 0.89 5.71 -2.61
CA CYS A 33 0.58 4.59 -3.47
C CYS A 33 1.66 3.52 -3.23
N ALA A 34 1.27 2.35 -2.73
CA ALA A 34 2.21 1.27 -2.43
C ALA A 34 1.84 -0.01 -3.17
N HIS A 35 2.86 -0.81 -3.46
CA HIS A 35 2.75 -2.12 -4.10
C HIS A 35 3.52 -3.16 -3.29
N SER A 36 2.98 -4.37 -3.23
CA SER A 36 3.63 -5.54 -2.65
C SER A 36 3.32 -6.75 -3.49
N CYS A 37 4.29 -7.64 -3.66
CA CYS A 37 4.09 -8.87 -4.41
C CYS A 37 4.53 -10.05 -3.56
N LEU A 38 3.66 -11.05 -3.42
CA LEU A 38 4.01 -12.33 -2.82
C LEU A 38 4.24 -13.35 -3.94
N SER A 39 5.41 -13.97 -3.95
CA SER A 39 5.71 -15.10 -4.83
C SER A 39 6.09 -16.31 -3.99
N ILE A 40 5.25 -17.35 -4.04
CA ILE A 40 5.48 -18.65 -3.40
C ILE A 40 5.22 -19.69 -4.47
N VAL A 41 6.15 -20.63 -4.67
CA VAL A 41 6.13 -21.75 -5.64
C VAL A 41 4.83 -21.87 -6.45
N GLY A 42 4.84 -21.31 -7.67
CA GLY A 42 3.74 -21.41 -8.63
C GLY A 42 2.60 -20.40 -8.47
N ILE A 43 2.59 -19.59 -7.41
CA ILE A 43 1.60 -18.56 -7.12
C ILE A 43 2.29 -17.20 -7.04
N LYS A 44 1.78 -16.24 -7.82
CA LYS A 44 2.10 -14.82 -7.69
C LYS A 44 0.83 -14.10 -7.29
N THR A 45 0.89 -13.30 -6.24
CA THR A 45 -0.21 -12.44 -5.82
C THR A 45 0.31 -11.03 -5.68
N GLU A 46 -0.36 -10.09 -6.35
CA GLU A 46 -0.03 -8.68 -6.29
C GLU A 46 -1.02 -7.97 -5.38
N PHE A 47 -0.50 -7.01 -4.61
CA PHE A 47 -1.24 -6.18 -3.69
C PHE A 47 -0.90 -4.73 -3.98
N VAL A 48 -1.93 -3.90 -4.03
CA VAL A 48 -1.80 -2.46 -4.15
C VAL A 48 -2.55 -1.79 -3.00
N TYR A 49 -2.01 -0.68 -2.53
CA TYR A 49 -2.58 0.06 -1.40
C TYR A 49 -2.61 1.55 -1.70
N VAL A 50 -3.76 2.17 -1.45
CA VAL A 50 -3.93 3.62 -1.44
C VAL A 50 -4.06 4.06 0.01
N TYR A 51 -3.00 4.65 0.55
CA TYR A 51 -3.01 5.16 1.92
C TYR A 51 -3.34 6.64 1.95
N GLY A 52 -4.15 7.05 2.92
CA GLY A 52 -4.37 8.45 3.29
C GLY A 52 -3.78 8.76 4.67
N ARG A 53 -3.36 10.01 4.89
CA ARG A 53 -2.98 10.49 6.24
C ARG A 53 -4.18 10.73 7.17
N ASN A 54 -5.38 10.80 6.59
CA ASN A 54 -6.64 10.95 7.31
C ASN A 54 -7.58 9.79 6.96
N ARG A 55 -8.66 9.62 7.76
CA ARG A 55 -9.71 8.61 7.54
C ARG A 55 -10.44 8.76 6.21
N THR A 56 -10.38 9.93 5.59
CA THR A 56 -10.88 10.18 4.25
C THR A 56 -9.75 10.70 3.38
N LEU A 57 -9.79 10.35 2.10
CA LEU A 57 -8.82 10.78 1.10
C LEU A 57 -9.56 11.45 -0.06
N ALA A 58 -9.08 12.61 -0.48
CA ALA A 58 -9.67 13.31 -1.62
C ALA A 58 -9.57 12.46 -2.89
N LYS A 59 -10.65 12.42 -3.68
CA LYS A 59 -10.76 11.57 -4.88
C LYS A 59 -9.56 11.72 -5.83
N LYS A 60 -9.02 12.94 -5.99
CA LYS A 60 -7.85 13.20 -6.85
C LYS A 60 -6.63 12.35 -6.49
N TYR A 61 -6.40 12.05 -5.21
CA TYR A 61 -5.27 11.24 -4.78
C TYR A 61 -5.53 9.75 -4.97
N VAL A 62 -6.79 9.32 -4.80
CA VAL A 62 -7.22 7.95 -5.13
C VAL A 62 -7.06 7.70 -6.63
N ASP A 63 -7.56 8.63 -7.47
CA ASP A 63 -7.45 8.55 -8.92
C ASP A 63 -5.99 8.54 -9.38
N HIS A 64 -5.14 9.38 -8.77
CA HIS A 64 -3.70 9.39 -9.03
C HIS A 64 -3.06 8.01 -8.80
N CYS A 65 -3.28 7.38 -7.64
CA CYS A 65 -2.74 6.05 -7.39
C CYS A 65 -3.31 5.00 -8.35
N ARG A 66 -4.61 5.05 -8.66
CA ARG A 66 -5.23 4.12 -9.62
C ARG A 66 -4.59 4.23 -11.01
N THR A 67 -4.41 5.44 -11.52
CA THR A 67 -3.72 5.69 -12.80
C THR A 67 -2.27 5.22 -12.76
N LEU A 68 -1.56 5.47 -11.64
CA LEU A 68 -0.18 5.02 -11.46
C LEU A 68 -0.09 3.49 -11.51
N PHE A 69 -0.92 2.77 -10.75
CA PHE A 69 -0.94 1.30 -10.75
C PHE A 69 -1.21 0.71 -12.13
N GLN A 70 -2.19 1.26 -12.85
CA GLN A 70 -2.51 0.85 -14.22
C GLN A 70 -1.34 1.12 -15.18
N SER A 71 -0.60 2.21 -15.00
CA SER A 71 0.59 2.51 -15.82
C SER A 71 1.72 1.49 -15.63
N PHE A 72 1.76 0.81 -14.48
CA PHE A 72 2.65 -0.33 -14.21
C PHE A 72 2.07 -1.68 -14.65
N GLY A 73 0.85 -1.71 -15.22
CA GLY A 73 0.18 -2.94 -15.64
C GLY A 73 -0.45 -3.76 -14.51
N LEU A 74 -0.61 -3.16 -13.32
CA LEU A 74 -1.24 -3.82 -12.18
C LEU A 74 -2.76 -3.86 -12.36
N ASP A 75 -3.39 -5.00 -12.09
CA ASP A 75 -4.85 -5.11 -12.06
C ASP A 75 -5.41 -4.49 -10.78
N ILE A 76 -6.34 -3.56 -10.93
CA ILE A 76 -7.01 -2.85 -9.83
C ILE A 76 -8.52 -3.13 -9.77
N SER A 77 -8.98 -4.15 -10.50
CA SER A 77 -10.39 -4.59 -10.51
C SER A 77 -10.87 -4.99 -9.11
N GLU A 78 -9.98 -5.57 -8.31
CA GLU A 78 -10.21 -6.02 -6.93
C GLU A 78 -9.95 -4.93 -5.87
N LEU A 79 -9.60 -3.70 -6.28
CA LEU A 79 -9.37 -2.62 -5.31
C LEU A 79 -10.69 -2.20 -4.66
N VAL A 80 -10.77 -2.38 -3.33
CA VAL A 80 -11.95 -2.10 -2.53
C VAL A 80 -11.69 -1.01 -1.49
N ASP A 81 -12.69 -0.15 -1.26
CA ASP A 81 -12.62 0.88 -0.24
C ASP A 81 -12.68 0.26 1.16
N SER A 82 -11.73 0.65 2.02
CA SER A 82 -11.80 0.34 3.45
C SER A 82 -12.76 1.30 4.15
N ASN A 83 -13.79 0.79 4.82
CA ASN A 83 -14.70 1.63 5.59
C ASN A 83 -14.00 2.20 6.85
N GLN A 84 -13.81 3.52 6.88
CA GLN A 84 -13.14 4.25 7.96
C GLN A 84 -14.12 4.94 8.93
N THR A 85 -15.40 4.54 8.95
CA THR A 85 -16.39 5.03 9.91
C THR A 85 -16.41 4.16 11.16
N ASN A 86 -16.78 4.75 12.31
CA ASN A 86 -16.90 4.04 13.60
C ASN A 86 -15.65 3.27 14.05
N CYS A 87 -14.46 3.69 13.62
CA CYS A 87 -13.20 3.07 14.04
C CYS A 87 -12.97 3.32 15.54
N GLN A 88 -12.81 2.24 16.31
CA GLN A 88 -12.34 2.33 17.68
C GLN A 88 -10.89 2.78 17.69
N THR A 89 -10.60 3.90 18.34
CA THR A 89 -9.22 4.25 18.69
C THR A 89 -8.85 3.42 19.90
N HIS A 90 -8.16 2.30 19.70
CA HIS A 90 -7.46 1.67 20.81
C HIS A 90 -6.33 2.61 21.23
N VAL A 91 -6.57 3.38 22.28
CA VAL A 91 -5.48 3.99 23.05
C VAL A 91 -4.83 2.82 23.76
N HIS A 92 -3.78 2.25 23.16
CA HIS A 92 -2.83 1.52 23.97
C HIS A 92 -2.08 2.59 24.76
N ASP A 93 -2.48 2.79 26.00
CA ASP A 93 -1.66 3.47 27.00
C ASP A 93 -0.29 2.76 26.98
N LEU A 94 0.74 3.51 26.59
CA LEU A 94 2.14 3.13 26.67
C LEU A 94 2.63 3.25 28.11
#